data_AF-A0A832ZA26-F1
#
_entry.id   AF-A0A832ZA26-F1
#
_cell.length_a   1.000
_cell.length_b   1.000
_cell.length_c   1.000
_cell.angle_alpha   90.00
_cell.angle_beta   90.00
_cell.angle_gamma   90.00
#
_symmetry.space_group_name_H-M   'P 1'
#
loop_
_entity.id
_entity.type
_entity.pdbx_description
1 polymer ?
#
loop_
_entity_poly.entity_id
_entity_poly.type
_entity_poly.pdbx_seq_one_letter_code
_entity_poly.pdbx_strand_id
1 'polypeptide(L)'
;MRSHRIANIYSTVLYKPSTISIFVFRVVLVQPHYAGNVGSVARLMSNFDVHELYLVDPLVSPLDEEAMVWAVNAKEVLERARVVDSIESAVRGCAVVAATTAQPCLKAVRRTPITPREFAEQFKSYWKSDERVAILFGREPSGLTNSELELADFTITIPTSSKYPAMNLSHSVAVILYELYVQKVSGGKFEGDPPTAEALDLADTLFKELIDWVGRRNPRETFNAWQAVLRRGAKTDKEVRAILGVLSEVRKRCLGDCGNP
;
A
#
# COMPACT_ATOMS: atom_id res chain seq x y z
N MET A 1 -51.46 -20.60 29.71
CA MET A 1 -50.23 -21.05 30.42
C MET A 1 -49.09 -21.00 29.43
N ARG A 2 -48.34 -19.89 29.43
CA ARG A 2 -46.92 -19.81 29.87
C ARG A 2 -46.00 -20.50 28.85
N SER A 3 -45.40 -19.76 27.91
CA SER A 3 -44.22 -18.91 28.12
C SER A 3 -43.08 -19.71 28.72
N HIS A 4 -42.01 -19.92 27.94
CA HIS A 4 -40.59 -20.06 28.30
C HIS A 4 -39.87 -20.81 27.15
N ARG A 5 -39.32 -20.05 26.19
CA ARG A 5 -38.05 -20.32 25.49
C ARG A 5 -37.74 -19.13 24.56
N ILE A 6 -37.53 -17.99 25.19
CA ILE A 6 -36.80 -16.84 24.64
C ILE A 6 -35.37 -16.92 25.21
N ALA A 7 -34.39 -16.66 24.34
CA ALA A 7 -33.03 -16.17 24.61
C ALA A 7 -32.13 -16.92 25.63
N ASN A 8 -31.10 -17.57 25.10
CA ASN A 8 -29.69 -17.39 25.51
C ASN A 8 -28.84 -18.09 24.42
N ILE A 9 -28.30 -17.42 23.40
CA ILE A 9 -27.38 -16.28 23.42
C ILE A 9 -26.14 -16.58 24.30
N TYR A 10 -25.02 -16.80 23.60
CA TYR A 10 -23.65 -16.47 23.97
C TYR A 10 -23.18 -16.89 25.37
N SER A 11 -22.42 -17.97 25.45
CA SER A 11 -21.27 -18.05 26.37
C SER A 11 -20.48 -19.33 26.14
N THR A 12 -19.26 -19.13 25.63
CA THR A 12 -18.04 -19.81 26.11
C THR A 12 -17.90 -21.26 25.64
N VAL A 13 -16.88 -21.65 24.86
CA VAL A 13 -15.58 -22.16 25.33
C VAL A 13 -15.03 -22.89 24.06
N LEU A 14 -13.94 -22.57 23.35
CA LEU A 14 -12.75 -21.78 23.59
C LEU A 14 -12.19 -21.24 22.26
N TYR A 15 -12.06 -19.92 22.21
CA TYR A 15 -10.95 -19.25 21.55
C TYR A 15 -9.65 -19.91 22.03
N LYS A 16 -8.89 -20.54 21.13
CA LYS A 16 -7.51 -20.95 21.40
C LYS A 16 -6.56 -20.05 20.62
N PRO A 17 -5.68 -19.30 21.31
CA PRO A 17 -4.81 -18.31 20.72
C PRO A 17 -3.52 -18.97 20.23
N SER A 18 -3.10 -18.58 19.02
CA SER A 18 -1.72 -18.20 18.70
C SER A 18 -1.64 -18.09 17.18
N THR A 19 -2.13 -16.99 16.63
CA THR A 19 -1.79 -16.59 15.28
C THR A 19 -0.28 -16.41 15.25
N ILE A 20 0.46 -17.44 14.85
CA ILE A 20 1.81 -17.24 14.34
C ILE A 20 1.59 -16.22 13.22
N SER A 21 2.12 -15.01 13.39
CA SER A 21 2.11 -14.02 12.33
C SER A 21 2.91 -14.61 11.18
N ILE A 22 2.23 -15.27 10.24
CA ILE A 22 2.86 -15.77 9.04
C ILE A 22 3.18 -14.53 8.22
N PHE A 23 4.46 -14.19 8.19
CA PHE A 23 4.94 -13.11 7.34
C PHE A 23 4.83 -13.59 5.89
N VAL A 24 4.02 -12.86 5.12
CA VAL A 24 3.64 -13.22 3.75
C VAL A 24 4.78 -12.93 2.78
N PHE A 25 5.45 -11.79 2.96
CA PHE A 25 6.54 -11.34 2.09
C PHE A 25 7.87 -11.54 2.79
N ARG A 26 8.80 -12.18 2.08
CA ARG A 26 10.17 -12.43 2.52
C ARG A 26 11.12 -11.57 1.71
N VAL A 27 11.89 -10.73 2.38
CA VAL A 27 12.97 -9.96 1.77
C VAL A 27 14.24 -10.79 1.81
N VAL A 28 14.86 -11.01 0.66
CA VAL A 28 16.11 -11.75 0.54
C VAL A 28 17.17 -10.84 -0.04
N LEU A 29 18.22 -10.54 0.74
CA LEU A 29 19.37 -9.76 0.28
C LEU A 29 20.50 -10.71 -0.09
N VAL A 30 20.94 -10.67 -1.35
CA VAL A 30 22.00 -11.53 -1.87
C VAL A 30 23.34 -10.81 -1.80
N GLN A 31 24.24 -11.34 -0.97
CA GLN A 31 25.57 -10.82 -0.67
C GLN A 31 25.58 -9.30 -0.41
N PRO A 32 24.79 -8.76 0.55
CA PRO A 32 24.84 -7.33 0.85
C PRO A 32 26.24 -6.89 1.30
N HIS A 33 26.70 -5.74 0.78
CA HIS A 33 28.05 -5.23 1.01
C HIS A 33 28.15 -4.23 2.15
N TYR A 34 27.09 -3.47 2.45
CA TYR A 34 27.15 -2.35 3.38
C TYR A 34 26.17 -2.53 4.55
N ALA A 35 26.68 -2.50 5.78
CA ALA A 35 25.89 -2.68 7.00
C ALA A 35 24.79 -1.62 7.13
N GLY A 36 25.07 -0.35 6.83
CA GLY A 36 24.08 0.72 6.80
C GLY A 36 22.88 0.46 5.87
N ASN A 37 23.08 -0.21 4.72
CA ASN A 37 21.97 -0.59 3.83
C ASN A 37 21.13 -1.72 4.45
N VAL A 38 21.74 -2.72 5.07
CA VAL A 38 21.02 -3.80 5.77
C VAL A 38 20.17 -3.21 6.91
N GLY A 39 20.73 -2.29 7.70
CA GLY A 39 19.99 -1.56 8.74
C GLY A 39 18.83 -0.73 8.18
N SER A 40 19.05 -0.02 7.08
CA SER A 40 17.98 0.73 6.38
C SER A 40 16.87 -0.18 5.89
N VAL A 41 17.21 -1.33 5.32
CA VAL A 41 16.25 -2.34 4.85
C VAL A 41 15.41 -2.86 6.01
N ALA A 42 16.03 -3.20 7.14
CA ALA A 42 15.31 -3.64 8.34
C ALA A 42 14.30 -2.58 8.82
N ARG A 43 14.70 -1.30 8.83
CA ARG A 43 13.81 -0.18 9.17
C ARG A 43 12.63 -0.06 8.19
N LEU A 44 12.89 -0.16 6.89
CA LEU A 44 11.85 -0.10 5.85
C LEU A 44 10.88 -1.27 5.96
N MET A 45 11.39 -2.47 6.22
CA MET A 45 10.60 -3.66 6.50
C MET A 45 9.61 -3.42 7.64
N SER A 46 10.06 -2.88 8.77
CA SER A 46 9.17 -2.48 9.87
C SER A 46 8.17 -1.39 9.50
N ASN A 47 8.54 -0.41 8.67
CA ASN A 47 7.60 0.64 8.20
C ASN A 47 6.43 0.06 7.39
N PHE A 48 6.64 -1.06 6.69
CA PHE A 48 5.69 -1.64 5.74
C PHE A 48 5.14 -3.00 6.18
N ASP A 49 5.19 -3.31 7.48
CA ASP A 49 4.72 -4.55 8.10
C ASP A 49 5.27 -5.83 7.45
N VAL A 50 6.56 -5.80 7.07
CA VAL A 50 7.31 -6.97 6.60
C VAL A 50 8.40 -7.27 7.62
N HIS A 51 8.58 -8.53 7.99
CA HIS A 51 9.47 -8.88 9.11
C HIS A 51 10.35 -10.10 8.84
N GLU A 52 10.19 -10.77 7.69
CA GLU A 52 11.01 -11.93 7.35
C GLU A 52 12.18 -11.51 6.45
N LEU A 53 13.36 -11.34 7.06
CA LEU A 53 14.61 -10.97 6.40
C LEU A 53 15.54 -12.18 6.27
N TYR A 54 16.00 -12.46 5.06
CA TYR A 54 17.04 -13.44 4.78
C TYR A 54 18.24 -12.74 4.14
N LEU A 55 19.43 -13.14 4.57
CA LEU A 55 20.70 -12.68 4.04
C LEU A 55 21.44 -13.87 3.46
N VAL A 56 21.68 -13.86 2.15
CA VAL A 56 22.42 -14.92 1.47
C VAL A 56 23.88 -14.51 1.40
N ASP A 57 24.77 -15.25 2.07
CA ASP A 57 26.21 -15.03 2.09
C ASP A 57 26.62 -13.55 2.29
N PRO A 58 26.14 -12.87 3.35
CA PRO A 58 26.39 -11.44 3.52
C PRO A 58 27.86 -11.14 3.84
N LEU A 59 28.40 -10.07 3.26
CA LEU A 59 29.76 -9.61 3.54
C LEU A 59 29.86 -8.82 4.85
N VAL A 60 28.71 -8.49 5.43
CA VAL A 60 28.56 -7.74 6.68
C VAL A 60 27.64 -8.50 7.62
N SER A 61 27.91 -8.41 8.93
CA SER A 61 27.02 -9.01 9.92
C SER A 61 25.68 -8.26 9.98
N PRO A 62 24.53 -8.95 10.09
CA PRO A 62 23.26 -8.28 10.42
C PRO A 62 23.31 -7.54 11.76
N LEU A 63 24.20 -7.96 12.67
CA LEU A 63 24.38 -7.37 14.00
C LEU A 63 25.56 -6.39 14.06
N ASP A 64 26.05 -5.94 12.90
CA ASP A 64 27.04 -4.87 12.82
C ASP A 64 26.53 -3.60 13.51
N GLU A 65 27.43 -2.85 14.15
CA GLU A 65 27.07 -1.63 14.88
C GLU A 65 26.39 -0.61 13.96
N GLU A 66 26.89 -0.46 12.72
CA GLU A 66 26.29 0.46 11.75
C GLU A 66 24.89 0.00 11.35
N ALA A 67 24.69 -1.29 11.07
CA ALA A 67 23.38 -1.84 10.76
C ALA A 67 22.39 -1.62 11.91
N MET A 68 22.81 -1.86 13.15
CA MET A 68 22.00 -1.68 14.35
C MET A 68 21.63 -0.21 14.60
N VAL A 69 22.56 0.72 14.35
CA VAL A 69 22.29 2.17 14.45
C VAL A 69 21.25 2.58 13.39
N TRP A 70 21.41 2.13 12.15
CA TRP A 70 20.54 2.55 11.04
C TRP A 70 19.15 1.90 11.08
N ALA A 71 19.03 0.73 11.71
CA ALA A 71 17.73 0.10 11.99
C ALA A 71 16.88 0.86 13.02
N VAL A 72 17.50 1.67 13.89
CA VAL A 72 16.83 2.44 14.95
C VAL A 72 16.00 1.52 15.87
N ASN A 73 14.67 1.50 15.70
CA ASN A 73 13.75 0.68 16.49
C ASN A 73 13.46 -0.69 15.84
N ALA A 74 13.96 -0.92 14.62
CA ALA A 74 13.73 -2.15 13.85
C ALA A 74 14.81 -3.22 14.06
N LYS A 75 15.58 -3.14 15.15
CA LYS A 75 16.67 -4.09 15.46
C LYS A 75 16.19 -5.53 15.54
N GLU A 76 14.95 -5.74 15.99
CA GLU A 76 14.30 -7.05 16.04
C GLU A 76 14.27 -7.77 14.68
N VAL A 77 14.17 -7.02 13.56
CA VAL A 77 14.23 -7.60 12.20
C VAL A 77 15.64 -8.12 11.90
N LEU A 78 16.68 -7.40 12.33
CA LEU A 78 18.08 -7.82 12.18
C LEU A 78 18.42 -9.01 13.09
N GLU A 79 17.97 -8.98 14.34
CA GLU A 79 18.16 -10.05 15.33
C GLU A 79 17.51 -11.37 14.90
N ARG A 80 16.40 -11.29 14.16
CA ARG A 80 15.69 -12.45 13.59
C ARG A 80 16.11 -12.78 12.16
N ALA A 81 17.00 -11.99 11.56
CA ALA A 81 17.41 -12.21 10.19
C ALA A 81 18.08 -13.59 10.05
N ARG A 82 17.69 -14.33 9.01
CA ARG A 82 18.25 -15.66 8.74
C ARG A 82 19.41 -15.53 7.76
N VAL A 83 20.60 -15.90 8.21
CA VAL A 83 21.78 -15.98 7.35
C VAL A 83 21.86 -17.38 6.75
N VAL A 84 21.99 -17.48 5.43
CA VAL A 84 22.07 -18.75 4.69
C VAL A 84 23.12 -18.67 3.59
N ASP A 85 23.60 -19.82 3.11
CA ASP A 85 24.71 -19.87 2.15
C ASP A 85 24.25 -19.83 0.67
N SER A 86 22.95 -19.94 0.40
CA SER A 86 22.41 -20.06 -0.96
C SER A 86 21.01 -19.45 -1.11
N ILE A 87 20.70 -18.99 -2.33
CA ILE A 87 19.38 -18.45 -2.68
C ILE A 87 18.32 -19.55 -2.54
N GLU A 88 18.62 -20.78 -2.95
CA GLU A 88 17.74 -21.94 -2.86
C GLU A 88 17.32 -22.22 -1.40
N SER A 89 18.23 -21.99 -0.46
CA SER A 89 17.90 -22.09 0.97
C SER A 89 17.04 -20.92 1.44
N ALA A 90 17.30 -19.71 0.96
CA ALA A 90 16.51 -18.52 1.30
C ALA A 90 15.07 -18.56 0.77
N VAL A 91 14.85 -19.13 -0.42
CA VAL A 91 13.52 -19.18 -1.07
C VAL A 91 12.74 -20.45 -0.75
N ARG A 92 13.32 -21.37 0.03
CA ARG A 92 12.65 -22.61 0.41
C ARG A 92 11.34 -22.32 1.14
N GLY A 93 10.28 -22.98 0.69
CA GLY A 93 8.92 -22.81 1.24
C GLY A 93 8.22 -21.52 0.81
N CYS A 94 8.72 -20.83 -0.21
CA CYS A 94 8.00 -19.77 -0.91
C CYS A 94 7.28 -20.36 -2.13
N ALA A 95 6.03 -19.95 -2.33
CA ALA A 95 5.23 -20.33 -3.49
C ALA A 95 5.70 -19.59 -4.75
N VAL A 96 6.29 -18.41 -4.57
CA VAL A 96 6.72 -17.52 -5.65
C VAL A 96 8.05 -16.85 -5.29
N VAL A 97 8.94 -16.75 -6.27
CA VAL A 97 10.23 -16.07 -6.18
C VAL A 97 10.29 -14.97 -7.25
N ALA A 98 10.36 -13.72 -6.80
CA ALA A 98 10.53 -12.56 -7.67
C ALA A 98 11.95 -12.01 -7.53
N ALA A 99 12.61 -11.67 -8.65
CA ALA A 99 13.95 -11.08 -8.63
C ALA A 99 13.96 -9.63 -9.11
N THR A 100 14.72 -8.77 -8.44
CA THR A 100 14.84 -7.36 -8.83
C THR A 100 15.97 -7.11 -9.81
N THR A 101 15.73 -6.27 -10.83
CA THR A 101 16.76 -5.87 -11.79
C THR A 101 16.57 -4.43 -12.29
N ALA A 102 17.68 -3.70 -12.41
CA ALA A 102 17.73 -2.38 -13.03
C ALA A 102 17.74 -2.44 -14.56
N GLN A 103 18.14 -3.58 -15.14
CA GLN A 103 18.18 -3.78 -16.58
C GLN A 103 17.16 -4.84 -17.01
N PRO A 104 16.06 -4.43 -17.65
CA PRO A 104 15.02 -5.35 -18.08
C PRO A 104 15.53 -6.23 -19.23
N CYS A 105 15.34 -7.55 -19.12
CA CYS A 105 15.68 -8.50 -20.19
C CYS A 105 14.46 -8.79 -21.06
N LEU A 106 14.22 -7.95 -22.08
CA LEU A 106 13.06 -8.08 -22.97
C LEU A 106 13.14 -9.24 -23.99
N LYS A 107 14.28 -9.94 -24.04
CA LYS A 107 14.53 -11.02 -25.02
C LYS A 107 14.12 -12.41 -24.52
N ALA A 108 13.96 -12.58 -23.21
CA ALA A 108 13.60 -13.85 -22.59
C ALA A 108 12.16 -13.77 -22.08
N VAL A 109 11.26 -14.62 -22.61
CA VAL A 109 9.82 -14.59 -22.28
C VAL A 109 9.56 -14.72 -20.77
N ARG A 110 10.32 -15.57 -20.07
CA ARG A 110 10.26 -15.75 -18.60
C ARG A 110 10.81 -14.57 -17.78
N ARG A 111 11.50 -13.62 -18.42
CA ARG A 111 12.09 -12.43 -17.77
C ARG A 111 11.44 -11.12 -18.23
N THR A 112 10.23 -11.20 -18.80
CA THR A 112 9.44 -9.99 -19.08
C THR A 112 9.20 -9.30 -17.73
N PRO A 113 9.79 -8.13 -17.50
CA PRO A 113 9.75 -7.49 -16.20
C PRO A 113 8.36 -6.91 -15.94
N ILE A 114 7.91 -7.00 -14.70
CA ILE A 114 6.76 -6.24 -14.21
C ILE A 114 7.24 -5.08 -13.35
N THR A 115 6.44 -4.04 -13.28
CA THR A 115 6.68 -2.89 -12.39
C THR A 115 6.34 -3.26 -10.93
N PRO A 116 6.88 -2.52 -9.94
CA PRO A 116 6.51 -2.70 -8.53
C PRO A 116 4.99 -2.61 -8.28
N ARG A 117 4.29 -1.74 -9.01
CA ARG A 117 2.83 -1.60 -8.92
C ARG A 117 2.10 -2.83 -9.43
N GLU A 118 2.46 -3.30 -10.63
CA GLU A 118 1.87 -4.53 -11.20
C GLU A 118 2.12 -5.73 -10.30
N PHE A 119 3.34 -5.86 -9.76
CA PHE A 119 3.67 -6.86 -8.75
C PHE A 119 2.75 -6.74 -7.53
N ALA A 120 2.62 -5.54 -6.96
CA ALA A 120 1.77 -5.36 -5.79
C ALA A 120 0.28 -5.70 -6.07
N GLU A 121 -0.25 -5.27 -7.22
CA GLU A 121 -1.63 -5.56 -7.64
C GLU A 121 -1.87 -7.06 -7.86
N GLN A 122 -0.91 -7.76 -8.47
CA GLN A 122 -0.96 -9.18 -8.75
C GLN A 122 -0.92 -10.02 -7.46
N PHE A 123 -0.09 -9.63 -6.49
CA PHE A 123 0.14 -10.40 -5.27
C PHE A 123 -0.63 -9.87 -4.04
N LYS A 124 -1.55 -8.91 -4.21
CA LYS A 124 -2.33 -8.33 -3.09
C LYS A 124 -3.10 -9.36 -2.26
N SER A 125 -3.56 -10.47 -2.87
CA SER A 125 -4.30 -11.53 -2.17
C SER A 125 -3.43 -12.30 -1.18
N TYR A 126 -2.11 -12.33 -1.39
CA TYR A 126 -1.18 -13.06 -0.53
C TYR A 126 -1.14 -12.50 0.88
N TRP A 127 -1.44 -11.20 1.08
CA TRP A 127 -1.56 -10.59 2.40
C TRP A 127 -2.52 -11.32 3.36
N LYS A 128 -3.44 -12.15 2.82
CA LYS A 128 -4.41 -12.95 3.57
C LYS A 128 -4.18 -14.47 3.43
N SER A 129 -3.07 -14.88 2.83
CA SER A 129 -2.73 -16.29 2.60
C SER A 129 -1.63 -16.77 3.54
N ASP A 130 -1.52 -18.08 3.72
CA ASP A 130 -0.41 -18.72 4.43
C ASP A 130 0.83 -18.98 3.53
N GLU A 131 0.71 -18.65 2.24
CA GLU A 131 1.78 -18.81 1.25
C GLU A 131 2.77 -17.63 1.33
N ARG A 132 4.04 -17.93 1.04
CA ARG A 132 5.12 -16.93 1.08
C ARG A 132 5.57 -16.53 -0.31
N VAL A 133 5.88 -15.24 -0.47
CA VAL A 133 6.51 -14.68 -1.67
C VAL A 133 7.91 -14.19 -1.29
N ALA A 134 8.94 -14.74 -1.92
CA ALA A 134 10.31 -14.25 -1.77
C ALA A 134 10.61 -13.16 -2.80
N ILE A 135 11.26 -12.10 -2.35
CA ILE A 135 11.70 -10.98 -3.19
C ILE A 135 13.22 -10.88 -3.06
N LEU A 136 13.92 -11.20 -4.15
CA LEU A 136 15.38 -11.20 -4.22
C LEU A 136 15.88 -9.81 -4.59
N PHE A 137 16.80 -9.31 -3.78
CA PHE A 137 17.56 -8.09 -4.01
C PHE A 137 19.03 -8.43 -4.13
N GLY A 138 19.66 -7.95 -5.21
CA GLY A 138 21.06 -8.21 -5.48
C GLY A 138 22.02 -7.28 -4.74
N ARG A 139 23.30 -7.53 -4.99
CA ARG A 139 24.44 -6.76 -4.48
C ARG A 139 24.35 -5.30 -4.91
N GLU A 140 24.82 -4.37 -4.08
CA GLU A 140 24.85 -2.95 -4.42
C GLU A 140 25.67 -2.63 -5.68
N PRO A 141 26.88 -3.22 -5.89
CA PRO A 141 27.70 -2.84 -7.03
C PRO A 141 27.25 -3.49 -8.36
N SER A 142 26.70 -4.70 -8.30
CA SER A 142 26.51 -5.57 -9.48
C SER A 142 25.12 -6.17 -9.63
N GLY A 143 24.24 -6.05 -8.64
CA GLY A 143 22.92 -6.64 -8.64
C GLY A 143 22.94 -8.18 -8.55
N LEU A 144 21.90 -8.80 -9.11
CA LEU A 144 21.79 -10.25 -9.27
C LEU A 144 22.47 -10.66 -10.58
N THR A 145 23.20 -11.76 -10.53
CA THR A 145 23.78 -12.41 -11.72
C THR A 145 22.69 -13.04 -12.58
N ASN A 146 22.99 -13.30 -13.86
CA ASN A 146 22.03 -13.94 -14.76
C ASN A 146 21.57 -15.31 -14.25
N SER A 147 22.45 -16.10 -13.65
CA SER A 147 22.10 -17.40 -13.05
C SER A 147 21.18 -17.26 -11.85
N GLU A 148 21.38 -16.24 -11.00
CA GLU A 148 20.48 -15.97 -9.87
C GLU A 148 19.12 -15.47 -10.35
N LEU A 149 19.07 -14.70 -11.44
CA LEU A 149 17.82 -14.30 -12.09
C LEU A 149 17.06 -15.49 -12.71
N GLU A 150 17.72 -16.61 -13.01
CA GLU A 150 17.07 -17.82 -13.56
C GLU A 150 16.34 -18.64 -12.50
N LEU A 151 16.70 -18.44 -11.22
CA LEU A 151 16.03 -19.08 -10.10
C LEU A 151 14.66 -18.44 -9.77
N ALA A 152 14.39 -17.25 -10.32
CA ALA A 152 13.15 -16.53 -10.09
C ALA A 152 12.08 -16.86 -11.14
N ASP A 153 10.82 -16.83 -10.73
CA ASP A 153 9.66 -17.05 -11.61
C ASP A 153 9.47 -15.89 -12.59
N PHE A 154 9.80 -14.68 -12.16
CA PHE A 154 9.78 -13.46 -12.97
C PHE A 154 10.66 -12.38 -12.34
N THR A 155 10.82 -11.27 -13.07
CA THR A 155 11.61 -10.12 -12.63
C THR A 155 10.75 -8.89 -12.33
N ILE A 156 11.18 -8.10 -11.37
CA ILE A 156 10.62 -6.78 -11.05
C ILE A 156 11.65 -5.73 -11.47
N THR A 157 11.22 -4.76 -12.28
CA THR A 157 12.05 -3.61 -12.65
C THR A 157 11.36 -2.32 -12.22
N ILE A 158 12.04 -1.56 -11.36
CA ILE A 158 11.61 -0.22 -10.98
C ILE A 158 11.87 0.71 -12.17
N PRO A 159 10.85 1.40 -12.71
CA PRO A 159 11.08 2.37 -13.77
C PRO A 159 11.98 3.51 -13.29
N THR A 160 13.16 3.63 -13.89
CA THR A 160 14.17 4.64 -13.59
C THR A 160 14.69 5.29 -14.88
N SER A 161 15.52 6.33 -14.74
CA SER A 161 16.13 7.00 -15.89
C SER A 161 17.02 6.02 -16.67
N SER A 162 16.90 6.01 -18.01
CA SER A 162 17.78 5.21 -18.87
C SER A 162 19.26 5.58 -18.75
N LYS A 163 19.58 6.80 -18.27
CA LYS A 163 20.95 7.27 -18.03
C LYS A 163 21.53 6.81 -16.70
N TYR A 164 20.68 6.49 -15.72
CA TYR A 164 21.10 6.08 -14.39
C TYR A 164 20.07 5.10 -13.80
N PRO A 165 20.08 3.85 -14.29
CA PRO A 165 18.99 2.91 -14.00
C PRO A 165 19.11 2.24 -12.63
N ALA A 166 20.33 2.13 -12.09
CA ALA A 166 20.61 1.45 -10.83
C ALA A 166 20.21 2.32 -9.63
N MET A 167 19.51 1.72 -8.67
CA MET A 167 19.14 2.33 -7.40
C MET A 167 19.94 1.74 -6.25
N ASN A 168 20.13 2.51 -5.19
CA ASN A 168 20.60 1.98 -3.90
C ASN A 168 19.66 0.85 -3.42
N LEU A 169 20.25 -0.17 -2.79
CA LEU A 169 19.54 -1.35 -2.29
C LEU A 169 18.36 -1.02 -1.37
N SER A 170 18.56 -0.14 -0.38
CA SER A 170 17.48 0.24 0.53
C SER A 170 16.36 1.00 -0.19
N HIS A 171 16.71 1.82 -1.19
CA HIS A 171 15.71 2.57 -1.97
C HIS A 171 14.87 1.65 -2.87
N SER A 172 15.47 0.62 -3.48
CA SER A 172 14.71 -0.34 -4.28
C SER A 172 13.77 -1.17 -3.42
N VAL A 173 14.21 -1.58 -2.23
CA VAL A 173 13.36 -2.20 -1.21
C VAL A 173 12.20 -1.27 -0.82
N ALA A 174 12.49 0.01 -0.56
CA ALA A 174 11.48 0.98 -0.16
C ALA A 174 10.33 1.10 -1.19
N VAL A 175 10.65 1.21 -2.47
CA VAL A 175 9.65 1.34 -3.55
C VAL A 175 8.75 0.11 -3.61
N ILE A 176 9.34 -1.09 -3.57
CA ILE A 176 8.57 -2.33 -3.68
C ILE A 176 7.70 -2.56 -2.45
N LEU A 177 8.26 -2.39 -1.25
CA LEU A 177 7.51 -2.58 -0.01
C LEU A 177 6.40 -1.53 0.15
N TYR A 178 6.63 -0.29 -0.30
CA TYR A 178 5.59 0.74 -0.31
C TYR A 178 4.40 0.36 -1.20
N GLU A 179 4.63 -0.05 -2.45
CA GLU A 179 3.54 -0.45 -3.36
C GLU A 179 2.78 -1.66 -2.80
N LEU A 180 3.47 -2.65 -2.21
CA LEU A 180 2.82 -3.76 -1.49
C LEU A 180 1.97 -3.28 -0.31
N TYR A 181 2.49 -2.35 0.50
CA TYR A 181 1.81 -1.82 1.66
C TYR A 181 0.58 -1.00 1.29
N VAL A 182 0.66 -0.23 0.19
CA VAL A 182 -0.49 0.48 -0.38
C VAL A 182 -1.61 -0.53 -0.62
N GLN A 183 -1.35 -1.65 -1.30
CA GLN A 183 -2.39 -2.67 -1.52
C GLN A 183 -2.93 -3.30 -0.23
N LYS A 184 -2.14 -3.34 0.85
CA LYS A 184 -2.58 -3.80 2.18
C LYS A 184 -3.54 -2.81 2.84
N VAL A 185 -3.31 -1.51 2.69
CA VAL A 185 -4.04 -0.43 3.40
C VAL A 185 -5.06 0.33 2.55
N SER A 186 -5.02 0.15 1.22
CA SER A 186 -6.01 0.65 0.27
C SER A 186 -7.39 0.11 0.68
N GLY A 187 -8.19 1.00 1.29
CA GLY A 187 -9.46 0.65 1.94
C GLY A 187 -9.68 1.21 3.35
N GLY A 188 -8.80 2.05 3.93
CA GLY A 188 -9.18 2.68 5.22
C GLY A 188 -8.19 3.55 6.00
N LYS A 189 -6.92 3.76 5.57
CA LYS A 189 -5.99 4.62 6.36
C LYS A 189 -6.07 6.12 6.06
N PHE A 190 -6.46 6.52 4.86
CA PHE A 190 -6.38 7.92 4.41
C PHE A 190 -7.64 8.44 3.71
N GLU A 191 -8.71 7.65 3.64
CA GLU A 191 -9.98 8.05 3.05
C GLU A 191 -10.99 8.25 4.17
N GLY A 192 -11.54 9.47 4.30
CA GLY A 192 -12.76 9.67 5.09
C GLY A 192 -13.93 8.98 4.42
N ASP A 193 -15.07 8.85 5.12
CA ASP A 193 -16.25 8.19 4.55
C ASP A 193 -16.61 8.81 3.19
N PRO A 194 -16.89 8.00 2.16
CA PRO A 194 -17.24 8.51 0.84
C PRO A 194 -18.54 9.34 0.93
N PRO A 195 -18.72 10.34 0.07
CA PRO A 195 -19.95 11.12 0.05
C PRO A 195 -21.20 10.25 -0.10
N THR A 196 -22.18 10.50 0.76
CA THR A 196 -23.50 9.84 0.65
C THR A 196 -24.27 10.39 -0.55
N ALA A 197 -25.07 9.53 -1.20
CA ALA A 197 -25.94 9.95 -2.30
C ALA A 197 -26.89 11.07 -1.86
N GLU A 198 -27.42 10.97 -0.64
CA GLU A 198 -28.30 11.96 -0.01
C GLU A 198 -27.62 13.34 0.12
N ALA A 199 -26.36 13.38 0.57
CA ALA A 199 -25.63 14.64 0.68
C ALA A 199 -25.35 15.27 -0.70
N LEU A 200 -25.00 14.45 -1.69
CA LEU A 200 -24.79 14.91 -3.07
C LEU A 200 -26.07 15.46 -3.68
N ASP A 201 -27.20 14.76 -3.51
CA ASP A 201 -28.50 15.16 -4.06
C ASP A 201 -29.04 16.44 -3.40
N LEU A 202 -28.84 16.59 -2.08
CA LEU A 202 -29.15 17.83 -1.39
C LEU A 202 -28.29 19.00 -1.92
N ALA A 203 -27.01 18.77 -2.17
CA ALA A 203 -26.11 19.80 -2.68
C ALA A 203 -26.50 20.23 -4.09
N ASP A 204 -26.87 19.26 -4.94
CA ASP A 204 -27.42 19.51 -6.27
C ASP A 204 -28.74 20.30 -6.22
N THR A 205 -29.62 19.98 -5.28
CA THR A 205 -30.90 20.70 -5.07
C THR A 205 -30.66 22.15 -4.65
N LEU A 206 -29.86 22.37 -3.59
CA LEU A 206 -29.58 23.72 -3.10
C LEU A 206 -28.87 24.57 -4.16
N PHE A 207 -27.93 23.99 -4.89
CA PHE A 207 -27.20 24.73 -5.92
C PHE A 207 -28.11 25.10 -7.11
N LYS A 208 -29.05 24.23 -7.50
CA LYS A 208 -30.08 24.56 -8.51
C LYS A 208 -30.95 25.74 -8.08
N GLU A 209 -31.49 25.71 -6.86
CA GLU A 209 -32.31 26.79 -6.32
C GLU A 209 -31.55 28.14 -6.36
N LEU A 210 -30.25 28.12 -6.03
CA LEU A 210 -29.41 29.31 -6.09
C LEU A 210 -29.14 29.77 -7.53
N ILE A 211 -28.89 28.86 -8.47
CA ILE A 211 -28.73 29.21 -9.90
C ILE A 211 -29.99 29.92 -10.42
N ASP A 212 -31.16 29.37 -10.09
CA ASP A 212 -32.45 29.89 -10.53
C ASP A 212 -32.71 31.28 -9.92
N TRP A 213 -32.43 31.46 -8.62
CA TRP A 213 -32.56 32.75 -7.94
C TRP A 213 -31.62 33.82 -8.51
N VAL A 214 -30.36 33.48 -8.79
CA VAL A 214 -29.40 34.43 -9.40
C VAL A 214 -29.82 34.82 -10.83
N GLY A 215 -30.64 34.01 -11.51
CA GLY A 215 -31.09 34.30 -12.87
C GLY A 215 -29.95 34.17 -13.90
N ARG A 216 -29.08 33.17 -13.76
CA ARG A 216 -27.96 32.95 -14.69
C ARG A 216 -28.45 32.75 -16.12
N ARG A 217 -27.76 33.37 -17.09
CA ARG A 217 -28.08 33.25 -18.54
C ARG A 217 -28.05 31.80 -19.05
N ASN A 218 -27.11 30.98 -18.55
CA ASN A 218 -26.95 29.57 -18.91
C ASN A 218 -26.99 28.68 -17.64
N PRO A 219 -28.18 28.39 -17.08
CA PRO A 219 -28.30 27.68 -15.81
C PRO A 219 -27.85 26.22 -15.93
N ARG A 220 -28.19 25.56 -17.04
CA ARG A 220 -27.83 24.15 -17.30
C ARG A 220 -26.32 23.92 -17.38
N GLU A 221 -25.59 24.83 -18.04
CA GLU A 221 -24.13 24.76 -18.15
C GLU A 221 -23.47 24.92 -16.78
N THR A 222 -23.93 25.90 -15.99
CA THR A 222 -23.42 26.15 -14.63
C THR A 222 -23.69 24.94 -13.72
N PHE A 223 -24.87 24.34 -13.80
CA PHE A 223 -25.22 23.15 -13.03
C PHE A 223 -24.38 21.92 -13.42
N ASN A 224 -24.18 21.69 -14.73
CA ASN A 224 -23.31 20.61 -15.20
C ASN A 224 -21.87 20.77 -14.71
N ALA A 225 -21.33 22.00 -14.74
CA ALA A 225 -20.00 22.30 -14.22
C ALA A 225 -19.91 22.02 -12.71
N TRP A 226 -20.93 22.40 -11.94
CA TRP A 226 -21.04 22.08 -10.52
C TRP A 226 -21.02 20.57 -10.28
N GLN A 227 -21.87 19.79 -10.96
CA GLN A 227 -21.89 18.34 -10.79
C GLN A 227 -20.55 17.70 -11.15
N ALA A 228 -19.90 18.18 -12.22
CA ALA A 228 -18.59 17.69 -12.62
C ALA A 228 -17.49 18.04 -11.62
N VAL A 229 -17.56 19.20 -10.96
CA VAL A 229 -16.62 19.59 -9.89
C VAL A 229 -16.89 18.79 -8.63
N LEU A 230 -18.14 18.72 -8.17
CA LEU A 230 -18.50 18.05 -6.93
C LEU A 230 -18.21 16.55 -7.01
N ARG A 231 -18.64 15.88 -8.09
CA ARG A 231 -18.49 14.42 -8.22
C ARG A 231 -17.06 13.96 -8.53
N ARG A 232 -16.20 14.83 -9.06
CA ARG A 232 -14.76 14.52 -9.26
C ARG A 232 -13.89 14.97 -8.10
N GLY A 233 -14.27 16.05 -7.43
CA GLY A 233 -13.44 16.75 -6.45
C GLY A 233 -13.71 16.36 -5.00
N ALA A 234 -14.96 16.07 -4.63
CA ALA A 234 -15.28 15.65 -3.28
C ALA A 234 -14.93 14.18 -3.07
N LYS A 235 -13.94 13.93 -2.21
CA LYS A 235 -13.46 12.60 -1.85
C LYS A 235 -14.13 12.08 -0.58
N THR A 236 -14.68 12.97 0.25
CA THR A 236 -15.28 12.62 1.53
C THR A 236 -16.63 13.29 1.78
N ASP A 237 -17.49 12.64 2.54
CA ASP A 237 -18.79 13.16 2.98
C ASP A 237 -18.63 14.46 3.80
N LYS A 238 -17.52 14.59 4.54
CA LYS A 238 -17.17 15.80 5.29
C LYS A 238 -16.97 17.02 4.37
N GLU A 239 -16.32 16.84 3.22
CA GLU A 239 -16.15 17.92 2.23
C GLU A 239 -17.49 18.36 1.65
N VAL A 240 -18.36 17.40 1.28
CA VAL A 240 -19.71 17.70 0.77
C VAL A 240 -20.55 18.41 1.82
N ARG A 241 -20.54 17.96 3.07
CA ARG A 241 -21.26 18.60 4.17
C ARG A 241 -20.77 20.01 4.49
N ALA A 242 -19.48 20.27 4.37
CA ALA A 242 -18.93 21.62 4.53
C ALA A 242 -19.49 22.58 3.46
N ILE A 243 -19.54 22.12 2.20
CA ILE A 243 -20.13 22.91 1.10
C ILE A 243 -21.64 23.09 1.31
N LEU A 244 -22.36 22.03 1.68
CA LEU A 244 -23.77 22.08 2.03
C LEU A 244 -24.08 23.12 3.11
N GLY A 245 -23.20 23.24 4.12
CA GLY A 245 -23.32 24.24 5.17
C GLY A 245 -23.35 25.67 4.61
N VAL A 246 -22.43 25.98 3.69
CA VAL A 246 -22.39 27.28 3.01
C VAL A 246 -23.61 27.47 2.10
N LEU A 247 -23.95 26.48 1.27
CA LEU A 247 -25.10 26.57 0.36
C LEU A 247 -26.42 26.77 1.12
N SER A 248 -26.59 26.08 2.24
CA SER A 248 -27.78 26.19 3.09
C SER A 248 -27.90 27.59 3.71
N GLU A 249 -26.79 28.16 4.17
CA GLU A 249 -26.77 29.50 4.75
C GLU A 249 -27.03 30.59 3.70
N VAL A 250 -26.41 30.48 2.52
CA VAL A 250 -26.66 31.41 1.40
C VAL A 250 -28.12 31.32 0.97
N ARG A 251 -28.66 30.11 0.80
CA ARG A 251 -30.08 29.90 0.49
C ARG A 251 -30.98 30.58 1.52
N LYS A 252 -30.72 30.41 2.82
CA LYS A 252 -31.52 31.05 3.88
C LYS A 252 -31.51 32.58 3.77
N ARG A 253 -30.36 33.20 3.51
CA ARG A 253 -30.27 34.68 3.39
C ARG A 253 -30.90 35.21 2.11
N CYS A 254 -30.77 34.48 1.01
CA CYS A 254 -31.27 34.92 -0.30
C CYS A 254 -32.76 34.60 -0.52
N LEU A 255 -33.26 33.50 0.05
CA LEU A 255 -34.63 32.99 -0.15
C LEU A 255 -35.49 32.98 1.12
N GLY A 256 -34.90 33.16 2.31
CA GLY A 256 -35.57 33.08 3.60
C GLY A 256 -35.96 34.42 4.24
N ASP A 257 -35.45 35.57 3.76
CA ASP A 257 -35.86 36.90 4.24
C ASP A 257 -37.09 37.46 3.49
N CYS A 258 -38.07 36.60 3.22
CA CYS A 258 -39.40 36.99 2.76
C CYS A 258 -40.45 36.67 3.85
N GLY A 259 -40.50 37.51 4.89
CA GLY A 259 -41.58 37.60 5.88
C GLY A 259 -41.05 38.16 7.20
N ASN A 260 -41.33 39.39 7.63
CA ASN A 260 -42.58 40.17 7.54
C ASN A 260 -42.26 41.70 7.66
N PRO A 261 -43.07 42.61 7.11
CA PRO A 261 -43.12 44.03 7.52
C PRO A 261 -43.58 44.22 8.97
#